data_AF-A0A498G1L7-F1
#
_entry.id   AF-A0A498G1L7-F1
#
_cell.length_a   1.000
_cell.length_b   1.000
_cell.length_c   1.000
_cell.angle_alpha   90.00
_cell.angle_beta   90.00
_cell.angle_gamma   90.00
#
_symmetry.space_group_name_H-M   'P 1'
#
loop_
_entity.id
_entity.type
_entity.pdbx_description
1 polymer ?
#
loop_
_entity_poly.entity_id
_entity_poly.type
_entity_poly.pdbx_seq_one_letter_code
_entity_poly.pdbx_strand_id
1 'polypeptide(L)'
;MFEVTRYEGRRRMRGTAVLTVLLAVYALLIVFLYPSIAESSVDFDEYVESLPPAFQEGFVGSANFSTVEGFLSIEMYQFLWLLLLGLYVAYSGGALVAGDVETGQLDMLLATPISRSRVVVEKYLSLMVPVLGVNLVTPFVVYVGLLAIDETIDPVSLFALHLLSIPYLLMCAGVGLLLSVRLDRADIAQRGGIGAVFGLF
;
A
#
# COMPACT_ATOMS: atom_id res chain seq x y z
N MET A 1 -7.66 -2.29 27.09
CA MET A 1 -8.09 -3.38 26.18
C MET A 1 -7.51 -3.30 24.75
N PHE A 2 -6.61 -2.36 24.40
CA PHE A 2 -5.87 -2.32 23.12
C PHE A 2 -4.46 -1.74 23.34
N GLU A 3 -3.78 -2.21 24.37
CA GLU A 3 -2.52 -1.64 24.84
C GLU A 3 -1.37 -1.88 23.86
N VAL A 4 -1.30 -3.08 23.27
CA VAL A 4 -0.30 -3.44 22.28
C VAL A 4 -0.55 -2.67 21.00
N THR A 5 -1.80 -2.59 20.54
CA THR A 5 -2.15 -1.77 19.35
C THR A 5 -1.76 -0.32 19.54
N ARG A 6 -2.05 0.27 20.70
CA ARG A 6 -1.70 1.67 20.99
C ARG A 6 -0.20 1.88 21.05
N TYR A 7 0.54 0.96 21.68
CA TYR A 7 1.99 1.02 21.80
C TYR A 7 2.67 0.90 20.43
N GLU A 8 2.37 -0.16 19.69
CA GLU A 8 2.94 -0.41 18.35
C GLU A 8 2.51 0.65 17.34
N GLY A 9 1.24 1.07 17.39
CA GLY A 9 0.71 2.14 16.55
C GLY A 9 1.44 3.46 16.76
N ARG A 10 1.71 3.83 18.02
CA ARG A 10 2.52 5.04 18.34
C ARG A 10 3.93 4.95 17.78
N ARG A 11 4.57 3.78 17.85
CA ARG A 11 5.91 3.56 17.28
C ARG A 11 5.91 3.71 15.76
N ARG A 12 4.82 3.33 15.10
CA ARG A 12 4.62 3.46 13.65
C ARG A 12 4.26 4.88 13.20
N MET A 13 3.87 5.80 14.08
CA MET A 13 3.43 7.15 13.70
C MET A 13 4.47 7.93 12.90
N ARG A 14 5.74 7.89 13.32
CA ARG A 14 6.82 8.61 12.60
C ARG A 14 7.04 8.02 11.21
N GLY A 15 7.11 6.69 11.11
CA GLY A 15 7.25 6.01 9.83
C GLY A 15 6.03 6.24 8.92
N THR A 16 4.83 6.25 9.49
CA THR A 16 3.58 6.54 8.78
C THR A 16 3.56 7.97 8.26
N ALA A 17 3.96 8.95 9.06
CA ALA A 17 4.04 10.34 8.63
C ALA A 17 5.03 10.51 7.45
N VAL A 18 6.20 9.89 7.55
CA VAL A 18 7.20 9.91 6.46
C VAL A 18 6.64 9.23 5.20
N LEU A 19 6.08 8.03 5.32
CA LEU A 19 5.49 7.30 4.19
C LEU A 19 4.37 8.12 3.53
N THR A 20 3.48 8.70 4.33
CA THR A 20 2.36 9.51 3.86
C THR A 20 2.85 10.75 3.11
N VAL A 21 3.85 11.46 3.65
CA VAL A 21 4.45 12.61 2.98
C VAL A 21 5.12 12.21 1.67
N LEU A 22 5.86 11.09 1.65
CA LEU A 22 6.50 10.61 0.42
C LEU A 22 5.47 10.25 -0.65
N LEU A 23 4.41 9.52 -0.29
CA LEU A 23 3.33 9.17 -1.22
C LEU A 23 2.55 10.40 -1.68
N ALA A 24 2.33 11.40 -0.81
CA ALA A 24 1.70 12.65 -1.18
C ALA A 24 2.56 13.45 -2.17
N VAL A 25 3.86 13.57 -1.92
CA VAL A 25 4.80 14.24 -2.85
C VAL A 25 4.86 13.50 -4.18
N TYR A 26 4.92 12.17 -4.16
CA TYR A 26 4.87 11.37 -5.37
C TYR A 26 3.55 11.57 -6.13
N ALA A 27 2.41 11.55 -5.44
CA ALA A 27 1.10 11.80 -6.06
C ALA A 27 1.05 13.17 -6.73
N LEU A 28 1.56 14.22 -6.08
CA LEU A 28 1.67 15.54 -6.70
C LEU A 28 2.58 15.52 -7.92
N LEU A 29 3.75 14.86 -7.83
CA LEU A 29 4.66 14.74 -8.98
C LEU A 29 3.94 14.14 -10.18
N ILE A 30 3.22 13.03 -9.98
CA ILE A 30 2.48 12.36 -11.06
C ILE A 30 1.36 13.24 -11.60
N VAL A 31 0.57 13.88 -10.72
CA VAL A 31 -0.50 14.79 -11.15
C VAL A 31 0.06 15.97 -11.96
N PHE A 32 1.11 16.64 -11.49
CA PHE A 32 1.73 17.75 -12.22
C PHE A 32 2.48 17.32 -13.49
N LEU A 33 2.84 16.05 -13.61
CA LEU A 33 3.44 15.49 -14.82
C LEU A 33 2.40 15.25 -15.92
N TYR A 34 1.15 14.97 -15.55
CA TYR A 34 0.09 14.58 -16.49
C TYR A 34 -0.10 15.55 -17.67
N PRO A 35 -0.17 16.89 -17.51
CA PRO A 35 -0.34 17.80 -18.65
C PRO A 35 0.76 17.64 -19.71
N SER A 36 2.00 17.40 -19.29
CA SER A 36 3.12 17.16 -20.22
C SER A 36 2.99 15.86 -21.00
N ILE A 37 2.31 14.85 -20.44
CA ILE A 37 2.02 13.58 -21.11
C ILE A 37 0.82 13.74 -22.04
N ALA A 38 -0.24 14.40 -21.58
CA ALA A 38 -1.46 14.64 -22.36
C ALA A 38 -1.20 15.54 -23.59
N GLU A 39 -0.32 16.53 -23.49
CA GLU A 39 0.09 17.38 -24.63
C GLU A 39 1.15 16.74 -25.53
N SER A 40 1.70 15.59 -25.14
CA SER A 40 2.70 14.91 -25.95
C SER A 40 2.06 14.34 -27.22
N SER A 41 2.78 14.43 -28.35
CA SER A 41 2.35 13.85 -29.63
C SER A 41 2.64 12.34 -29.74
N VAL A 42 2.98 11.71 -28.62
CA VAL A 42 3.32 10.28 -28.57
C VAL A 42 2.01 9.51 -28.46
N ASP A 43 1.76 8.65 -29.44
CA ASP A 43 0.65 7.70 -29.40
C ASP A 43 1.03 6.53 -28.46
N PHE A 44 0.69 6.70 -27.18
CA PHE A 44 0.94 5.66 -26.18
C PHE A 44 0.11 4.40 -26.44
N ASP A 45 -1.04 4.53 -27.11
CA ASP A 45 -1.89 3.38 -27.43
C ASP A 45 -1.17 2.49 -28.48
N GLU A 46 -0.58 3.08 -29.52
CA GLU A 46 0.25 2.35 -30.49
C GLU A 46 1.47 1.67 -29.84
N TYR A 47 2.11 2.35 -28.88
CA TYR A 47 3.23 1.77 -28.13
C TYR A 47 2.81 0.56 -27.30
N VAL A 48 1.66 0.64 -26.63
CA VAL A 48 1.09 -0.47 -25.84
C VAL A 48 0.70 -1.64 -26.73
N GLU A 49 0.08 -1.37 -27.88
CA GLU A 49 -0.27 -2.39 -28.87
C GLU A 49 0.95 -3.16 -29.40
N SER A 50 2.13 -2.53 -29.40
CA SER A 50 3.40 -3.17 -29.79
C SER A 50 4.00 -4.10 -28.73
N LEU A 51 3.51 -4.05 -27.48
CA LEU A 51 3.98 -4.91 -26.39
C LEU A 51 3.39 -6.33 -26.48
N PRO A 52 4.07 -7.36 -25.95
CA PRO A 52 3.51 -8.71 -25.89
C PRO A 52 2.21 -8.78 -25.08
N PRO A 53 1.28 -9.72 -25.38
CA PRO A 53 -0.04 -9.78 -24.74
C PRO A 53 -0.01 -9.83 -23.20
N ALA A 54 0.99 -10.54 -22.64
CA ALA A 54 1.17 -10.64 -21.19
C ALA A 54 1.47 -9.29 -20.51
N PHE A 55 2.10 -8.34 -21.20
CA PHE A 55 2.36 -7.01 -20.68
C PHE A 55 1.14 -6.09 -20.82
N GLN A 56 0.35 -6.25 -21.88
CA GLN A 56 -0.88 -5.50 -22.09
C GLN A 56 -1.90 -5.80 -20.98
N GLU A 57 -2.13 -7.08 -20.69
CA GLU A 57 -3.08 -7.52 -19.66
C GLU A 57 -2.62 -7.18 -18.23
N GLY A 58 -1.31 -7.27 -17.94
CA GLY A 58 -0.77 -7.13 -16.58
C GLY A 58 -0.33 -5.73 -16.16
N PHE A 59 0.07 -4.86 -17.09
CA PHE A 59 0.66 -3.54 -16.76
C PHE A 59 -0.15 -2.33 -17.23
N VAL A 60 -0.95 -2.47 -18.28
CA VAL A 60 -1.65 -1.32 -18.90
C VAL A 60 -3.16 -1.45 -18.78
N GLY A 61 -3.70 -2.66 -18.88
CA GLY A 61 -5.15 -2.86 -18.95
C GLY A 61 -5.76 -2.06 -20.12
N SER A 62 -7.07 -1.78 -20.03
CA SER A 62 -7.79 -0.93 -20.99
C SER A 62 -7.65 0.58 -20.73
N ALA A 63 -6.65 1.00 -19.94
CA ALA A 63 -6.57 2.39 -19.50
C ALA A 63 -5.86 3.26 -20.55
N ASN A 64 -6.53 4.34 -20.94
CA ASN A 64 -6.04 5.30 -21.92
C ASN A 64 -5.18 6.37 -21.23
N PHE A 65 -3.89 6.45 -21.61
CA PHE A 65 -2.92 7.43 -21.09
C PHE A 65 -3.29 8.89 -21.42
N SER A 66 -4.15 9.11 -22.42
CA SER A 66 -4.65 10.44 -22.79
C SER A 66 -5.67 11.01 -21.81
N THR A 67 -6.13 10.21 -20.84
CA THR A 67 -7.08 10.65 -19.81
C THR A 67 -6.43 10.65 -18.45
N VAL A 68 -6.77 11.63 -17.61
CA VAL A 68 -6.21 11.75 -16.26
C VAL A 68 -6.55 10.55 -15.39
N GLU A 69 -7.75 9.99 -15.56
CA GLU A 69 -8.19 8.78 -14.86
C GLU A 69 -7.37 7.56 -15.28
N GLY A 70 -7.15 7.36 -16.58
CA GLY A 70 -6.34 6.26 -17.09
C GLY A 70 -4.87 6.36 -16.67
N PHE A 71 -4.30 7.55 -16.79
CA PHE A 71 -2.93 7.84 -16.37
C PHE A 71 -2.71 7.56 -14.88
N LEU A 72 -3.57 8.09 -13.99
CA LEU A 72 -3.47 7.84 -12.56
C LEU A 72 -3.76 6.38 -12.19
N SER A 73 -4.67 5.72 -12.92
CA SER A 73 -4.99 4.30 -12.71
C SER A 73 -3.73 3.44 -12.84
N ILE A 74 -2.92 3.66 -13.87
CA ILE A 74 -1.72 2.86 -14.12
C ILE A 74 -0.58 3.29 -13.19
N GLU A 75 -0.15 4.54 -13.31
CA GLU A 75 1.10 5.02 -12.67
C GLU A 75 0.97 5.06 -11.16
N MET A 76 -0.17 5.53 -10.66
CA MET A 76 -0.37 5.72 -9.23
C MET A 76 -1.08 4.53 -8.59
N TYR A 77 -2.19 4.06 -9.15
CA TYR A 77 -3.03 3.09 -8.45
C TYR A 77 -2.61 1.64 -8.66
N GLN A 78 -2.31 1.21 -9.88
CA GLN A 78 -1.93 -0.17 -10.16
C GLN A 78 -0.52 -0.46 -9.67
N PHE A 79 0.46 0.32 -10.11
CA PHE A 79 1.85 0.06 -9.78
C PHE A 79 2.22 0.44 -8.34
N LEU A 80 1.93 1.68 -7.92
CA LEU A 80 2.33 2.13 -6.58
C LEU A 80 1.35 1.68 -5.49
N TRP A 81 0.05 1.89 -5.68
CA TRP A 81 -0.95 1.70 -4.62
C TRP A 81 -1.33 0.23 -4.38
N LEU A 82 -1.60 -0.52 -5.45
CA LEU A 82 -1.96 -1.93 -5.34
C LEU A 82 -0.72 -2.78 -5.15
N LEU A 83 0.27 -2.69 -6.05
CA LEU A 83 1.46 -3.52 -5.97
C LEU A 83 2.40 -3.05 -4.86
N LEU A 84 3.12 -1.93 -5.02
CA LEU A 84 4.22 -1.58 -4.10
C LEU A 84 3.78 -1.35 -2.65
N LEU A 85 2.68 -0.65 -2.43
CA LEU A 85 2.15 -0.44 -1.08
C LEU A 85 1.60 -1.76 -0.50
N GLY A 86 1.00 -2.62 -1.33
CA GLY A 86 0.62 -3.99 -0.97
C GLY A 86 1.83 -4.83 -0.50
N LEU A 87 2.94 -4.79 -1.24
CA LEU A 87 4.20 -5.43 -0.86
C LEU A 87 4.73 -4.88 0.47
N TYR A 88 4.68 -3.56 0.67
CA TYR A 88 5.12 -2.91 1.92
C TYR A 88 4.33 -3.36 3.14
N VAL A 89 2.99 -3.44 3.04
CA VAL A 89 2.16 -3.88 4.16
C VAL A 89 2.28 -5.38 4.40
N ALA A 90 2.48 -6.19 3.35
CA ALA A 90 2.79 -7.62 3.48
C ALA A 90 4.14 -7.85 4.17
N TYR A 91 5.17 -7.11 3.76
CA TYR A 91 6.46 -7.06 4.44
C TYR A 91 6.30 -6.66 5.92
N SER A 92 5.52 -5.62 6.20
CA SER A 92 5.25 -5.18 7.57
C SER A 92 4.50 -6.23 8.40
N GLY A 93 3.59 -6.99 7.78
CA GLY A 93 2.88 -8.11 8.37
C GLY A 93 3.81 -9.28 8.71
N GLY A 94 4.78 -9.57 7.82
CA GLY A 94 5.78 -10.63 7.97
C GLY A 94 6.66 -10.50 9.23
N ALA A 95 6.89 -9.29 9.72
CA ALA A 95 7.69 -9.05 10.93
C ALA A 95 6.88 -8.96 12.23
N LEU A 96 5.53 -9.02 12.19
CA LEU A 96 4.72 -8.76 13.40
C LEU A 96 4.99 -9.73 14.55
N VAL A 97 5.14 -11.03 14.24
CA VAL A 97 5.35 -12.10 15.23
C VAL A 97 6.77 -12.64 15.13
N ALA A 98 7.21 -12.99 13.91
CA ALA A 98 8.57 -13.48 13.65
C ALA A 98 9.67 -12.53 14.16
N GLY A 99 9.46 -11.20 14.08
CA GLY A 99 10.41 -10.22 14.60
C GLY A 99 10.55 -10.26 16.11
N ASP A 100 9.46 -10.47 16.84
CA ASP A 100 9.48 -10.61 18.29
C ASP A 100 10.11 -11.95 18.73
N VAL A 101 9.91 -13.01 17.94
CA VAL A 101 10.56 -14.32 18.15
C VAL A 101 12.06 -14.18 17.97
N GLU A 102 12.51 -13.63 16.84
CA GLU A 102 13.92 -13.47 16.50
C GLU A 102 14.68 -12.59 17.50
N THR A 103 14.02 -11.58 18.06
CA THR A 103 14.62 -10.67 19.05
C THR A 103 14.46 -11.13 20.51
N GLY A 104 13.78 -12.26 20.75
CA GLY A 104 13.48 -12.76 22.10
C GLY A 104 12.48 -11.90 22.88
N GLN A 105 11.82 -10.93 22.24
CA GLN A 105 10.83 -10.05 22.88
C GLN A 105 9.50 -10.77 23.17
N LEU A 106 9.18 -11.81 22.40
CA LEU A 106 7.92 -12.53 22.55
C LEU A 106 7.77 -13.17 23.94
N ASP A 107 8.87 -13.70 24.49
CA ASP A 107 8.88 -14.34 25.82
C ASP A 107 8.54 -13.33 26.94
N MET A 108 9.08 -12.12 26.85
CA MET A 108 8.78 -11.04 27.81
C MET A 108 7.32 -10.59 27.69
N LEU A 109 6.80 -10.48 26.47
CA LEU A 109 5.42 -10.09 26.24
C LEU A 109 4.43 -11.13 26.78
N LEU A 110 4.72 -12.42 26.57
CA LEU A 110 3.87 -13.52 27.03
C LEU A 110 4.01 -13.86 28.51
N ALA A 111 5.00 -13.30 29.22
CA ALA A 111 5.08 -13.34 30.67
C ALA A 111 4.01 -12.46 31.35
N THR A 112 3.44 -11.50 30.60
CA THR A 112 2.31 -10.69 31.07
C THR A 112 0.98 -11.46 30.92
N PRO A 113 -0.09 -11.10 31.66
CA PRO A 113 -1.38 -11.82 31.61
C PRO A 113 -2.20 -11.46 30.35
N ILE A 114 -1.59 -11.59 29.17
CA ILE A 114 -2.18 -11.31 27.85
C ILE A 114 -2.19 -12.62 27.05
N SER A 115 -3.32 -12.97 26.45
CA SER A 115 -3.43 -14.17 25.62
C SER A 115 -2.69 -14.01 24.28
N ARG A 116 -2.18 -15.13 23.74
CA ARG A 116 -1.49 -15.15 22.44
C ARG A 116 -2.34 -14.61 21.29
N SER A 117 -3.63 -14.97 21.27
CA SER A 117 -4.58 -14.47 20.25
C SER A 117 -4.73 -12.96 20.31
N ARG A 118 -4.79 -12.39 21.51
CA ARG A 118 -4.87 -10.96 21.71
C ARG A 118 -3.61 -10.24 21.23
N VAL A 119 -2.42 -10.78 21.50
CA VAL A 119 -1.16 -10.23 20.98
C VAL A 119 -1.18 -10.17 19.45
N VAL A 120 -1.53 -11.27 18.79
CA VAL A 120 -1.55 -11.36 17.32
C VAL A 120 -2.54 -10.35 16.72
N VAL A 121 -3.77 -10.31 17.23
CA VAL A 121 -4.81 -9.38 16.74
C VAL A 121 -4.42 -7.93 17.01
N GLU A 122 -3.94 -7.59 18.21
CA GLU A 122 -3.58 -6.22 18.54
C GLU A 122 -2.36 -5.72 17.74
N LYS A 123 -1.38 -6.59 17.46
CA LYS A 123 -0.25 -6.28 16.57
C LYS A 123 -0.68 -6.09 15.14
N TYR A 124 -1.57 -6.92 14.63
CA TYR A 124 -2.14 -6.75 13.30
C TYR A 124 -2.91 -5.44 13.17
N LEU A 125 -3.75 -5.10 14.16
CA LEU A 125 -4.47 -3.82 14.21
C LEU A 125 -3.53 -2.60 14.27
N SER A 126 -2.27 -2.76 14.70
CA SER A 126 -1.30 -1.65 14.66
C SER A 126 -0.95 -1.23 13.22
N LEU A 127 -1.13 -2.11 12.23
CA LEU A 127 -0.96 -1.79 10.80
C LEU A 127 -2.06 -0.87 10.26
N MET A 128 -3.16 -0.70 11.00
CA MET A 128 -4.19 0.26 10.66
C MET A 128 -3.64 1.71 10.65
N VAL A 129 -2.60 2.00 11.44
CA VAL A 129 -1.98 3.34 11.50
C VAL A 129 -1.38 3.74 10.16
N PRO A 130 -0.43 3.00 9.56
CA PRO A 130 0.09 3.34 8.23
C PRO A 130 -0.99 3.27 7.14
N VAL A 131 -1.87 2.26 7.16
CA VAL A 131 -2.91 2.08 6.14
C VAL A 131 -3.90 3.24 6.13
N LEU A 132 -4.38 3.68 7.30
CA LEU A 132 -5.27 4.84 7.39
C LEU A 132 -4.53 6.14 7.12
N GLY A 133 -3.29 6.29 7.58
CA GLY A 133 -2.50 7.51 7.36
C GLY A 133 -2.38 7.85 5.88
N VAL A 134 -2.02 6.86 5.05
CA VAL A 134 -1.89 7.06 3.60
C VAL A 134 -3.24 7.25 2.93
N ASN A 135 -4.27 6.49 3.32
CA ASN A 135 -5.60 6.58 2.71
C ASN A 135 -6.42 7.80 3.13
N LEU A 136 -6.11 8.43 4.26
CA LEU A 136 -6.79 9.65 4.69
C LEU A 136 -6.15 10.92 4.12
N VAL A 137 -4.91 10.87 3.67
CA VAL A 137 -4.19 12.07 3.19
C VAL A 137 -4.12 12.09 1.68
N THR A 138 -3.69 10.99 1.06
CA THR A 138 -3.43 10.96 -0.38
C THR A 138 -4.63 11.28 -1.28
N PRO A 139 -5.89 10.82 -1.04
CA PRO A 139 -7.00 11.21 -1.92
C PRO A 139 -7.24 12.72 -1.93
N PHE A 140 -7.07 13.40 -0.79
CA PHE A 140 -7.19 14.87 -0.75
C PHE A 140 -6.07 15.55 -1.51
N VAL A 141 -4.84 15.04 -1.40
CA VAL A 141 -3.68 15.59 -2.11
C VAL A 141 -3.86 15.43 -3.62
N VAL A 142 -4.31 14.27 -4.07
CA VAL A 142 -4.61 14.00 -5.50
C VAL A 142 -5.73 14.92 -5.97
N TYR A 143 -6.84 14.98 -5.25
CA TYR A 143 -7.99 15.82 -5.62
C TYR A 143 -7.61 17.30 -5.72
N VAL A 144 -6.91 17.84 -4.73
CA VAL A 144 -6.46 19.24 -4.74
C VAL A 144 -5.41 19.48 -5.83
N GLY A 145 -4.52 18.51 -6.07
CA GLY A 145 -3.52 18.58 -7.14
C GLY A 145 -4.17 18.66 -8.52
N LEU A 146 -5.22 17.88 -8.76
CA LEU A 146 -5.97 17.87 -10.02
C LEU A 146 -6.63 19.22 -10.29
N LEU A 147 -7.26 19.79 -9.26
CA LEU A 147 -7.85 21.13 -9.36
C LEU A 147 -6.81 22.22 -9.69
N ALA A 148 -5.55 22.03 -9.31
CA ALA A 148 -4.48 22.99 -9.59
C ALA A 148 -3.98 22.96 -11.05
N ILE A 149 -4.31 21.92 -11.80
CA ILE A 149 -3.98 21.76 -13.23
C ILE A 149 -5.24 21.81 -14.12
N ASP A 150 -6.36 22.30 -13.59
CA ASP A 150 -7.66 22.39 -14.26
C ASP A 150 -8.23 21.03 -14.75
N GLU A 151 -7.83 19.94 -14.09
CA GLU A 151 -8.35 18.59 -14.33
C GLU A 151 -9.34 18.16 -13.24
N THR A 152 -10.25 17.25 -13.59
CA THR A 152 -11.25 16.75 -12.64
C THR A 152 -11.44 15.24 -12.73
N ILE A 153 -11.67 14.63 -11.57
CA ILE A 153 -12.08 13.23 -11.42
C ILE A 153 -13.28 13.24 -10.49
N ASP A 154 -14.21 12.30 -10.68
CA ASP A 154 -15.31 12.10 -9.74
C ASP A 154 -14.77 11.85 -8.32
N PRO A 155 -15.01 12.76 -7.36
CA PRO A 155 -14.52 12.61 -6.00
C PRO A 155 -15.09 11.35 -5.34
N VAL A 156 -16.33 10.96 -5.67
CA VAL A 156 -16.93 9.77 -5.06
C VAL A 156 -16.12 8.52 -5.43
N SER A 157 -15.78 8.36 -6.70
CA SER A 157 -14.95 7.27 -7.19
C SER A 157 -13.54 7.28 -6.60
N LEU A 158 -12.90 8.44 -6.52
CA LEU A 158 -11.56 8.60 -5.91
C LEU A 158 -11.54 8.17 -4.44
N PHE A 159 -12.47 8.68 -3.64
CA PHE A 159 -12.55 8.33 -2.22
C PHE A 159 -13.01 6.89 -2.00
N ALA A 160 -13.89 6.36 -2.86
CA ALA A 160 -14.30 4.96 -2.84
C ALA A 160 -13.12 4.03 -3.12
N LEU A 161 -12.25 4.36 -4.07
CA LEU A 161 -11.02 3.61 -4.34
C LEU A 161 -10.15 3.52 -3.09
N HIS A 162 -9.87 4.66 -2.45
CA HIS A 162 -9.06 4.69 -1.23
C HIS A 162 -9.72 3.91 -0.08
N LEU A 163 -11.05 4.01 0.07
CA LEU A 163 -11.80 3.23 1.06
C LEU A 163 -11.71 1.72 0.81
N LEU A 164 -11.87 1.28 -0.44
CA LEU A 164 -11.76 -0.13 -0.85
C LEU A 164 -10.32 -0.64 -0.81
N SER A 165 -9.33 0.24 -0.92
CA SER A 165 -7.92 -0.14 -0.78
C SER A 165 -7.56 -0.54 0.66
N ILE A 166 -8.28 -0.04 1.67
CA ILE A 166 -8.02 -0.39 3.08
C ILE A 166 -8.16 -1.90 3.33
N PRO A 167 -9.30 -2.56 3.04
CA PRO A 167 -9.42 -4.01 3.22
C PRO A 167 -8.44 -4.79 2.33
N TYR A 168 -8.14 -4.31 1.11
CA TYR A 168 -7.11 -4.91 0.26
C TYR A 168 -5.72 -4.90 0.93
N LEU A 169 -5.25 -3.75 1.41
CA LEU A 169 -3.96 -3.62 2.07
C LEU A 169 -3.90 -4.44 3.37
N LEU A 170 -5.00 -4.49 4.12
CA LEU A 170 -5.10 -5.36 5.28
C LEU A 170 -5.01 -6.83 4.90
N MET A 171 -5.62 -7.25 3.79
CA MET A 171 -5.48 -8.61 3.26
C MET A 171 -4.01 -8.93 2.91
N CYS A 172 -3.30 -8.04 2.21
CA CYS A 172 -1.86 -8.18 1.94
C CYS A 172 -1.04 -8.30 3.23
N ALA A 173 -1.32 -7.46 4.24
CA ALA A 173 -0.72 -7.57 5.56
C ALA A 173 -1.03 -8.92 6.24
N GLY A 174 -2.24 -9.44 6.04
CA GLY A 174 -2.67 -10.74 6.55
C GLY A 174 -1.86 -11.90 5.98
N VAL A 175 -1.52 -11.85 4.68
CA VAL A 175 -0.60 -12.82 4.05
C VAL A 175 0.76 -12.81 4.74
N GLY A 176 1.31 -11.61 4.99
CA GLY A 176 2.56 -11.47 5.75
C GLY A 176 2.46 -12.04 7.17
N LEU A 177 1.39 -11.70 7.89
CA LEU A 177 1.16 -12.21 9.25
C LEU A 177 1.07 -13.74 9.29
N LEU A 178 0.42 -14.34 8.30
CA LEU A 178 0.23 -15.79 8.20
C LEU A 178 1.57 -16.54 8.09
N LEU A 179 2.56 -15.93 7.44
CA LEU A 179 3.94 -16.41 7.39
C LEU A 179 4.70 -16.07 8.69
N SER A 180 4.46 -14.89 9.25
CA SER A 180 5.08 -14.42 10.50
C SER A 180 4.80 -15.34 11.69
N VAL A 181 3.64 -15.99 11.73
CA VAL A 181 3.28 -16.93 12.81
C VAL A 181 3.87 -18.34 12.58
N ARG A 182 4.26 -18.67 11.35
CA ARG A 182 4.80 -20.00 10.99
C ARG A 182 6.33 -20.07 10.95
N LEU A 183 6.98 -18.92 10.83
CA LEU A 183 8.42 -18.83 10.63
C LEU A 183 9.03 -18.01 11.76
N ASP A 184 10.14 -18.51 12.32
CA ASP A 184 10.81 -17.87 13.46
C ASP A 184 11.75 -16.73 13.03
N ARG A 185 12.08 -16.63 11.74
CA ARG A 185 12.97 -15.62 11.19
C ARG A 185 12.17 -14.55 10.45
N ALA A 186 12.31 -13.30 10.88
CA ALA A 186 11.55 -12.19 10.29
C ALA A 186 11.91 -11.97 8.83
N ASP A 187 13.20 -12.08 8.47
CA ASP A 187 13.65 -11.88 7.08
C ASP A 187 12.97 -12.84 6.09
N ILE A 188 12.83 -14.12 6.45
CA ILE A 188 12.17 -15.14 5.63
C ILE A 188 10.66 -14.85 5.54
N ALA A 189 10.00 -14.55 6.66
CA ALA A 189 8.57 -14.25 6.67
C ALA A 189 8.24 -12.98 5.86
N GLN A 190 9.06 -11.95 5.97
CA GLN A 190 8.94 -10.70 5.24
C GLN A 190 9.10 -10.90 3.73
N ARG A 191 10.17 -11.57 3.29
CA ARG A 191 10.43 -11.86 1.88
C ARG A 191 9.38 -12.80 1.29
N GLY A 192 8.94 -13.79 2.06
CA GLY A 192 7.84 -14.67 1.68
C GLY A 192 6.53 -13.90 1.50
N GLY A 193 6.24 -12.92 2.36
CA GLY A 193 5.06 -12.07 2.24
C GLY A 193 5.09 -11.22 0.97
N ILE A 194 6.24 -10.61 0.66
CA ILE A 194 6.46 -9.90 -0.60
C ILE A 194 6.24 -10.84 -1.79
N GLY A 195 6.90 -12.00 -1.80
CA GLY A 195 6.82 -12.96 -2.91
C GLY A 195 5.41 -13.48 -3.13
N ALA A 196 4.65 -13.74 -2.05
CA ALA A 196 3.29 -14.22 -2.13
C ALA A 196 2.33 -13.15 -2.71
N VAL A 197 2.43 -11.89 -2.25
CA VAL A 197 1.58 -10.82 -2.79
C VAL A 197 1.98 -10.48 -4.23
N PHE A 198 3.28 -10.45 -4.54
CA PHE A 198 3.74 -10.22 -5.91
C PHE A 198 3.27 -11.31 -6.87
N GLY A 199 3.32 -12.59 -6.48
CA GLY A 199 2.87 -13.69 -7.35
C GLY A 199 1.35 -13.82 -7.50
N LEU A 200 0.57 -13.09 -6.70
CA LEU A 200 -0.88 -13.02 -6.79
C LEU A 200 -1.39 -11.78 -7.56
N PHE A 201 -0.49 -10.83 -7.84
CA PHE A 201 -0.75 -9.65 -8.63
C PHE A 201 -0.60 -9.97 -10.13
#